data_AF-A0A6B2DXD0-F1
#
_entry.id   AF-A0A6B2DXD0-F1
#
_cell.length_a   1.000
_cell.length_b   1.000
_cell.length_c   1.000
_cell.angle_alpha   90.00
_cell.angle_beta   90.00
_cell.angle_gamma   90.00
#
_symmetry.space_group_name_H-M   'P 1'
#
loop_
_entity.id
_entity.type
_entity.pdbx_description
1 polymer ?
#
loop_
_entity_poly.entity_id
_entity_poly.type
_entity_poly.pdbx_seq_one_letter_code
_entity_poly.pdbx_strand_id
1 'polypeptide(L)' 'LPRSGSTSVDVRDHVFALTEGDFPAYGDFAENGLVEAAARGVVIRTGTAAGPVRVSVRVLAEPPAEV' A
#
# COMPACT_ATOMS: atom_id res chain seq x y z
N LEU A 1 20.01 -9.94 -1.63
CA LEU A 1 19.03 -8.83 -1.65
C LEU A 1 18.06 -8.98 -0.49
N PRO A 2 17.58 -7.88 0.12
CA PRO A 2 16.59 -7.95 1.19
C PRO A 2 15.30 -8.60 0.68
N ARG A 3 14.80 -9.59 1.42
CA ARG A 3 13.60 -10.39 1.06
C ARG A 3 12.36 -9.99 1.83
N SER A 4 12.52 -9.15 2.86
CA SER A 4 11.42 -8.68 3.67
C SER A 4 11.79 -7.41 4.42
N GLY A 5 10.76 -6.66 4.86
CA GLY A 5 10.89 -5.50 5.73
C GLY A 5 9.59 -5.27 6.49
N SER A 6 9.66 -4.49 7.56
CA SER A 6 8.48 -4.01 8.27
C SER A 6 8.70 -2.58 8.73
N THR A 7 7.64 -1.77 8.67
CA THR A 7 7.65 -0.38 9.11
C THR A 7 6.28 -0.01 9.67
N SER A 8 6.19 1.16 10.28
CA SER A 8 4.92 1.83 10.54
C SER A 8 4.75 2.95 9.51
N VAL A 9 3.53 3.13 9.01
CA VAL A 9 3.14 4.23 8.14
C VAL A 9 2.03 5.02 8.80
N ASP A 10 2.04 6.33 8.64
CA ASP A 10 0.93 7.17 9.08
C ASP A 10 -0.16 7.16 8.02
N VAL A 11 -1.35 6.72 8.42
CA VAL A 11 -2.56 6.75 7.61
C VAL A 11 -3.24 8.11 7.77
N ARG A 12 -3.72 8.64 6.66
CA ARG A 12 -4.60 9.82 6.60
C ARG A 12 -5.73 9.52 5.62
N ASP A 13 -6.94 9.95 5.96
CA ASP A 13 -8.13 9.75 5.12
C ASP A 13 -8.31 8.29 4.66
N HIS A 14 -8.07 7.34 5.57
CA HIS A 14 -8.15 5.90 5.34
C HIS A 14 -7.11 5.33 4.38
N VAL A 15 -6.10 6.08 3.96
CA VAL A 15 -5.11 5.62 2.97
C VAL A 15 -3.66 5.77 3.43
N PHE A 16 -2.82 4.89 2.90
CA PHE A 16 -1.37 5.09 2.82
C PHE A 16 -0.88 4.69 1.43
N ALA A 17 0.35 5.06 1.10
CA ALA A 17 0.94 4.77 -0.20
C ALA A 17 2.28 4.04 -0.07
N LEU A 18 2.55 3.12 -0.99
CA LEU A 18 3.87 2.58 -1.25
C LEU A 18 4.33 3.15 -2.59
N THR A 19 5.12 4.22 -2.55
CA THR A 19 5.60 4.93 -3.73
C THR A 19 7.05 5.31 -3.64
N GLU A 20 7.64 5.58 -4.80
CA GLU A 20 8.89 6.31 -4.87
C GLU A 20 8.64 7.82 -4.82
N GLY A 21 8.87 8.44 -3.66
CA GLY A 21 8.81 9.89 -3.48
C GLY A 21 7.58 10.37 -2.72
N ASP A 22 6.98 11.46 -3.19
CA ASP A 22 5.84 12.10 -2.54
C ASP A 22 4.56 11.25 -2.59
N PHE A 23 3.60 11.60 -1.74
CA PHE A 23 2.29 10.97 -1.73
C PHE A 23 1.58 11.26 -3.07
N PRO A 24 1.18 10.24 -3.84
CA PRO A 24 0.65 10.43 -5.18
C PRO A 24 -0.80 10.94 -5.13
N ALA A 25 -1.24 11.60 -6.21
CA ALA A 25 -2.67 11.71 -6.47
C ALA A 25 -3.26 10.31 -6.74
N TYR A 26 -4.48 10.08 -6.26
CA TYR A 26 -5.21 8.83 -6.42
C TYR A 26 -6.69 9.12 -6.71
N GLY A 27 -7.35 8.16 -7.34
CA GLY A 27 -8.75 8.21 -7.73
C GLY A 27 -9.70 7.64 -6.68
N ASP A 28 -10.70 6.91 -7.15
CA ASP A 28 -11.85 6.44 -6.38
C ASP A 28 -11.78 4.95 -5.99
N PHE A 29 -10.69 4.23 -6.33
CA PHE A 29 -10.54 2.79 -6.12
C PHE A 29 -11.62 1.95 -6.81
N ALA A 30 -11.97 2.24 -8.07
CA ALA A 30 -13.08 1.61 -8.80
C ALA A 30 -13.05 0.07 -8.91
N GLU A 31 -11.89 -0.59 -8.79
CA GLU A 31 -11.77 -2.05 -8.93
C GLU A 31 -12.21 -2.81 -7.67
N ASN A 32 -11.24 -3.35 -6.90
CA ASN A 32 -11.52 -4.10 -5.68
C ASN A 32 -11.91 -3.19 -4.50
N GLY A 33 -11.88 -1.87 -4.69
CA GLY A 33 -12.14 -0.94 -3.62
C GLY A 33 -11.11 -0.99 -2.50
N LEU A 34 -9.87 -1.38 -2.74
CA LEU A 34 -8.85 -1.44 -1.69
C LEU A 34 -7.50 -0.91 -2.17
N VAL A 35 -7.14 -1.14 -3.42
CA VAL A 35 -5.84 -0.74 -3.95
C VAL A 35 -6.02 -0.09 -5.31
N GLU A 36 -5.25 0.96 -5.57
CA GLU A 36 -5.19 1.63 -6.86
C GLU A 36 -3.72 1.81 -7.27
N ALA A 37 -3.43 1.60 -8.56
CA ALA A 37 -2.12 1.90 -9.13
C ALA A 37 -1.95 3.41 -9.31
N ALA A 38 -0.82 3.94 -8.87
CA ALA A 38 -0.42 5.33 -9.07
C ALA A 38 0.85 5.40 -9.93
N ALA A 39 1.17 6.59 -10.45
CA ALA A 39 2.28 6.79 -11.39
C ALA A 39 3.63 6.20 -10.93
N ARG A 40 3.89 6.11 -9.61
CA ARG A 40 5.14 5.61 -9.02
C ARG A 40 4.93 4.60 -7.90
N GLY A 41 3.83 3.85 -7.93
CA GLY A 41 3.56 2.82 -6.93
C GLY A 41 2.08 2.53 -6.75
N VAL A 42 1.66 2.33 -5.51
CA VAL A 42 0.27 1.97 -5.18
C VAL A 42 -0.25 2.76 -3.98
N VAL A 43 -1.53 3.09 -3.99
CA VAL A 43 -2.27 3.62 -2.85
C VAL A 43 -3.20 2.54 -2.32
N ILE A 44 -3.24 2.39 -1.00
CA ILE A 44 -3.90 1.28 -0.31
C ILE A 44 -4.86 1.86 0.74
N ARG A 45 -6.13 1.46 0.67
CA ARG A 45 -7.13 1.74 1.70
C ARG A 45 -6.94 0.84 2.91
N THR A 46 -7.27 1.39 4.07
CA THR A 46 -7.26 0.69 5.35
C THR A 46 -8.57 0.95 6.07
N GLY A 47 -8.95 0.05 6.99
CA GLY A 47 -10.10 0.28 7.88
C GLY A 47 -9.85 1.35 8.95
N THR A 48 -8.62 1.85 9.08
CA THR A 48 -8.23 2.89 10.03
C THR A 48 -8.29 4.26 9.36
N ALA A 49 -9.07 5.18 9.90
CA ALA A 49 -9.23 6.52 9.32
C ALA A 49 -7.94 7.37 9.38
N ALA A 50 -7.23 7.32 10.51
CA ALA A 50 -5.99 8.04 10.71
C ALA A 50 -5.13 7.38 11.79
N GLY A 51 -3.82 7.62 11.73
CA GLY A 51 -2.84 7.16 12.72
C GLY A 51 -1.91 6.06 12.20
N PRO A 52 -1.02 5.53 13.04
CA PRO A 52 0.01 4.60 12.61
C PRO A 52 -0.57 3.21 12.33
N VAL A 53 -0.22 2.64 11.18
CA VAL A 53 -0.50 1.25 10.82
C VAL A 53 0.80 0.52 10.55
N ARG A 54 0.92 -0.70 11.05
CA ARG A 54 2.09 -1.55 10.81
C ARG A 54 1.97 -2.24 9.45
N VAL A 55 3.00 -2.10 8.63
CA VAL A 55 3.09 -2.71 7.30
C VAL A 55 4.27 -3.67 7.25
N SER A 56 4.08 -4.83 6.64
CA SER A 56 5.13 -5.77 6.32
C SER A 56 5.18 -6.01 4.83
N VAL A 57 6.38 -5.98 4.25
CA VAL A 57 6.62 -6.26 2.84
C VAL A 57 7.47 -7.53 2.74
N ARG A 58 7.11 -8.40 1.80
CA ARG A 58 7.90 -9.58 1.42
C ARG A 58 8.06 -9.61 -0.09
N VAL A 59 9.27 -9.91 -0.54
CA VAL A 59 9.57 -10.16 -1.95
C VAL A 59 9.49 -11.67 -2.15
N LEU A 60 8.55 -12.10 -2.97
CA LEU A 60 8.35 -13.51 -3.31
C LEU A 60 9.08 -13.82 -4.62
N ALA A 61 9.68 -15.00 -4.70
CA ALA A 61 10.37 -15.46 -5.92
C ALA A 61 9.38 -15.88 -7.02
N GLU A 62 8.22 -16.35 -6.60
CA GLU A 62 7.13 -16.79 -7.45
C GLU A 62 5.86 -16.01 -7.07
N PRO A 63 4.93 -15.81 -8.01
CA PRO A 63 3.63 -15.23 -7.69
C PRO A 63 2.93 -16.00 -6.56
N PRO A 64 2.24 -15.31 -5.63
CA PRO A 64 1.43 -16.00 -4.64
C PRO A 64 0.34 -16.84 -5.32
N ALA A 65 -0.02 -17.97 -4.71
CA ALA A 65 -1.13 -18.78 -5.20
C ALA A 65 -2.43 -17.95 -5.21
N GLU A 66 -3.23 -18.11 -6.26
CA GLU A 66 -4.57 -17.52 -6.32
C GLU A 66 -5.43 -18.09 -5.18
N VAL A 67 -6.23 -17.22 -4.57
CA VAL A 67 -7.10 -17.52 -3.42
C VAL A 67 -8.55 -17.47 -3.86
#